data_AF-A0AAQ4E5G5-F1
#
_entry.id   AF-A0AAQ4E5G5-F1
#
_cell.length_a   1.000
_cell.length_b   1.000
_cell.length_c   1.000
_cell.angle_alpha   90.00
_cell.angle_beta   90.00
_cell.angle_gamma   90.00
#
_symmetry.space_group_name_H-M   'P 1'
#
loop_
_entity.id
_entity.type
_entity.pdbx_description
1 polymer ?
#
loop_
_entity_poly.entity_id
_entity_poly.type
_entity_poly.pdbx_seq_one_letter_code
_entity_poly.pdbx_strand_id
1 'polypeptide(L)'
;MALWDRLQELPGELLRQCQLAYGEHFPMEVRCALAAWIEDKPWQDLDSENPSFEMYAPALVSSLLEELQRKASAEENFVMRLKLLEAVNSFKQNYGHNPGALIRVIKNCLATEMRIIQQAENCHRLAAHMPNPHDPHTEIAQQLDKLRRRTQETEDELRRMIQSQESFVIQYQECQKLQAHYQQLSTQTGSQANVELLNKMHNETKAMEQAIRQRVNELREMRSHFADKQHETAMQLSALQTQVLDDELIKWKRAQQLGGNGTPFENNLDQIQEWCEALAELIWQNRQQIKRVEHLAVQVPIGTASAIGDRFTSLNAQVTNLLSSLVTSTFIIEKQPPQVMKTNTRFTATVRLLVGGKLNVHMTPPQVKVSIISEGQANSLLKSDKVGVGEASGDILNNTGTMEYHQATRQLSVSFRNMQLRKIKRAEKKGTESVMDEKFSLLFQSQFKVGGGELVFQVWTLSLPVVVIVHGNQEPHAWATVTWDNAFAEPGRVPFAVPDKVPWPQLGEVLSMKFRSATGRGLSEDNLRYLAGKVFRSEWHLLDLSLAFLFFISLCFKVQPGSVW
;
A
#
# COMPACT_ATOMS: atom_id res chain seq x y z
N MET A 1 -29.32 6.26 23.62
CA MET A 1 -27.99 5.68 23.88
C MET A 1 -27.35 6.48 25.00
N ALA A 2 -26.70 5.83 25.95
CA ALA A 2 -25.98 6.52 27.02
C ALA A 2 -24.87 7.41 26.41
N LEU A 3 -24.47 8.45 27.12
CA LEU A 3 -23.40 9.34 26.67
C LEU A 3 -22.10 8.56 26.45
N TRP A 4 -21.81 7.63 27.35
CA TRP A 4 -20.66 6.73 27.25
C TRP A 4 -20.68 5.81 26.03
N ASP A 5 -21.84 5.27 25.67
CA ASP A 5 -21.95 4.38 24.49
C ASP A 5 -21.62 5.16 23.20
N ARG A 6 -22.17 6.37 23.07
CA ARG A 6 -21.90 7.26 21.94
C ARG A 6 -20.42 7.66 21.84
N LEU A 7 -19.74 7.68 22.97
CA LEU A 7 -18.32 8.02 23.05
C LEU A 7 -17.43 6.89 22.51
N GLN A 8 -17.82 5.64 22.75
CA GLN A 8 -17.11 4.46 22.24
C GLN A 8 -17.20 4.34 20.70
N GLU A 9 -18.22 4.95 20.11
CA GLU A 9 -18.43 4.98 18.65
C GLU A 9 -17.66 6.11 17.93
N LEU A 10 -16.91 6.95 18.67
CA LEU A 10 -16.20 8.07 18.06
C LEU A 10 -15.02 7.61 17.16
N PRO A 11 -14.82 8.27 16.00
CA PRO A 11 -13.69 7.99 15.12
C PRO A 11 -12.36 8.45 15.74
N GLY A 12 -11.27 7.78 15.36
CA GLY A 12 -9.98 7.75 16.07
C GLY A 12 -9.46 9.08 16.66
N GLU A 13 -9.45 10.18 15.89
CA GLU A 13 -8.92 11.46 16.40
C GLU A 13 -9.83 12.10 17.45
N LEU A 14 -11.15 11.98 17.33
CA LEU A 14 -12.10 12.48 18.33
C LEU A 14 -12.08 11.63 19.60
N LEU A 15 -11.93 10.31 19.45
CA LEU A 15 -11.72 9.41 20.58
C LEU A 15 -10.43 9.74 21.32
N ARG A 16 -9.33 10.02 20.60
CA ARG A 16 -8.05 10.45 21.19
C ARG A 16 -8.17 11.77 21.94
N GLN A 17 -8.87 12.75 21.37
CA GLN A 17 -9.16 14.01 22.05
C GLN A 17 -9.96 13.80 23.34
N CYS A 18 -10.91 12.85 23.32
CA CYS A 18 -11.63 12.49 24.52
C CYS A 18 -10.74 11.82 25.58
N GLN A 19 -9.86 10.90 25.18
CA GLN A 19 -8.92 10.24 26.10
C GLN A 19 -8.03 11.26 26.83
N LEU A 20 -7.61 12.34 26.15
CA LEU A 20 -6.81 13.40 26.75
C LEU A 20 -7.56 14.24 27.81
N ALA A 21 -8.90 14.14 27.88
CA ALA A 21 -9.69 14.79 28.93
C ALA A 21 -9.62 14.03 30.27
N TYR A 22 -9.16 12.78 30.24
CA TYR A 22 -9.03 11.90 31.40
C TYR A 22 -7.57 11.79 31.84
N GLY A 23 -7.35 11.69 33.14
CA GLY A 23 -6.01 11.70 33.74
C GLY A 23 -6.05 11.35 35.22
N GLU A 24 -4.99 11.67 35.97
CA GLU A 24 -4.94 11.37 37.41
C GLU A 24 -6.05 12.07 38.21
N HIS A 25 -6.52 13.23 37.73
CA HIS A 25 -7.61 14.00 38.34
C HIS A 25 -8.95 13.26 38.28
N PHE A 26 -9.18 12.49 37.21
CA PHE A 26 -10.36 11.65 37.01
C PHE A 26 -10.02 10.55 35.99
N PRO A 27 -9.71 9.33 36.45
CA PRO A 27 -9.30 8.24 35.56
C PRO A 27 -10.44 7.74 34.67
N MET A 28 -10.10 7.39 33.42
CA MET A 28 -11.05 6.86 32.43
C MET A 28 -11.72 5.57 32.90
N GLU A 29 -11.01 4.77 33.70
CA GLU A 29 -11.50 3.53 34.29
C GLU A 29 -12.67 3.77 35.25
N VAL A 30 -12.63 4.87 36.02
CA VAL A 30 -13.74 5.26 36.90
C VAL A 30 -14.95 5.67 36.08
N ARG A 31 -14.73 6.49 35.04
CA ARG A 31 -15.79 6.92 34.12
C ARG A 31 -16.48 5.74 33.43
N CYS A 32 -15.69 4.73 33.04
CA CYS A 32 -16.19 3.50 32.44
C CYS A 32 -17.01 2.67 33.43
N ALA A 33 -16.44 2.37 34.61
CA ALA A 33 -17.07 1.49 35.60
C ALA A 33 -18.37 2.07 36.20
N LEU A 34 -18.45 3.40 36.29
CA LEU A 34 -19.58 4.13 36.86
C LEU A 34 -20.42 4.89 35.82
N ALA A 35 -20.32 4.55 34.53
CA ALA A 35 -20.97 5.32 33.48
C ALA A 35 -22.46 5.57 33.72
N ALA A 36 -23.24 4.51 33.96
CA ALA A 36 -24.67 4.62 34.24
C ALA A 36 -24.98 5.39 35.53
N TRP A 37 -24.17 5.21 36.58
CA TRP A 37 -24.38 5.90 37.87
C TRP A 37 -24.09 7.39 37.75
N ILE A 38 -23.02 7.76 37.03
CA ILE A 38 -22.63 9.14 36.80
C ILE A 38 -23.72 9.81 35.95
N GLU A 39 -24.12 9.22 34.84
CA GLU A 39 -25.09 9.84 33.92
C GLU A 39 -26.50 10.02 34.52
N ASP A 40 -26.84 9.26 35.56
CA ASP A 40 -28.09 9.39 36.33
C ASP A 40 -28.13 10.64 37.24
N LYS A 41 -26.99 11.30 37.50
CA LYS A 41 -26.95 12.48 38.38
C LYS A 41 -27.30 13.78 37.65
N PRO A 42 -28.00 14.72 38.30
CA PRO A 42 -28.44 15.97 37.70
C PRO A 42 -27.30 17.01 37.63
N TRP A 43 -26.24 16.73 36.87
CA TRP A 43 -25.03 17.56 36.83
C TRP A 43 -25.26 19.01 36.38
N GLN A 44 -26.33 19.26 35.61
CA GLN A 44 -26.68 20.60 35.13
C GLN A 44 -27.25 21.48 36.25
N ASP A 45 -27.94 20.88 37.23
CA ASP A 45 -28.59 21.58 38.34
C ASP A 45 -27.65 21.78 39.55
N LEU A 46 -26.44 21.22 39.49
CA LEU A 46 -25.40 21.36 40.50
C LEU A 46 -24.62 22.66 40.31
N ASP A 47 -25.13 23.75 40.86
CA ASP A 47 -24.48 25.08 40.80
C ASP A 47 -23.56 25.33 42.01
N SER A 48 -22.30 25.69 41.73
CA SER A 48 -21.31 26.02 42.74
C SER A 48 -21.57 27.34 43.48
N GLU A 49 -22.46 28.19 42.96
CA GLU A 49 -22.83 29.46 43.61
C GLU A 49 -24.06 29.34 44.54
N ASN A 50 -24.70 28.16 44.58
CA ASN A 50 -25.86 27.93 45.43
C ASN A 50 -25.43 27.43 46.83
N PRO A 51 -25.80 28.10 47.94
CA PRO A 51 -25.45 27.66 49.30
C PRO A 51 -25.91 26.24 49.64
N SER A 52 -26.97 25.73 49.00
CA SER A 52 -27.41 24.33 49.18
C SER A 52 -26.45 23.31 48.57
N PHE A 53 -25.62 23.71 47.61
CA PHE A 53 -24.62 22.85 46.97
C PHE A 53 -23.46 22.51 47.91
N GLU A 54 -23.08 23.41 48.82
CA GLU A 54 -22.04 23.13 49.83
C GLU A 54 -22.44 22.00 50.79
N MET A 55 -23.74 21.87 51.08
CA MET A 55 -24.26 20.76 51.89
C MET A 55 -24.43 19.45 51.10
N TYR A 56 -24.72 19.55 49.80
CA TYR A 56 -24.96 18.39 48.93
C TYR A 56 -23.66 17.76 48.38
N ALA A 57 -22.62 18.56 48.15
CA ALA A 57 -21.37 18.11 47.54
C ALA A 57 -20.64 17.01 48.34
N PRO A 58 -20.49 17.10 49.68
CA PRO A 58 -19.89 16.04 50.46
C PRO A 58 -20.70 14.73 50.41
N ALA A 59 -22.03 14.81 50.44
CA ALA A 59 -22.90 13.63 50.37
C ALA A 59 -22.79 12.93 49.00
N LEU A 60 -22.75 13.69 47.91
CA LEU A 60 -22.60 13.15 46.56
C LEU A 60 -21.23 12.48 46.37
N VAL A 61 -20.15 13.08 46.88
CA VAL A 61 -18.80 12.48 46.79
C VAL A 61 -18.70 11.22 47.65
N SER A 62 -19.29 11.20 48.85
CA SER A 62 -19.37 9.97 49.66
C SER A 62 -20.13 8.86 48.93
N SER A 63 -21.28 9.18 48.32
CA SER A 63 -22.05 8.22 47.53
C SER A 63 -21.28 7.70 46.31
N LEU A 64 -20.53 8.56 45.61
CA LEU A 64 -19.64 8.17 44.51
C LEU A 64 -18.57 7.19 44.99
N LEU A 65 -17.92 7.47 46.13
CA LEU A 65 -16.86 6.62 46.67
C LEU A 65 -17.40 5.25 47.11
N GLU A 66 -18.58 5.20 47.72
CA GLU A 66 -19.26 3.95 48.08
C GLU A 66 -19.62 3.11 46.85
N GLU A 67 -20.16 3.74 45.81
CA GLU A 67 -20.46 3.06 44.55
C GLU A 67 -19.19 2.53 43.87
N LEU A 68 -18.14 3.35 43.82
CA LEU A 68 -16.86 2.96 43.23
C LEU A 68 -16.22 1.78 43.98
N GLN A 69 -16.29 1.80 45.32
CA GLN A 69 -15.80 0.72 46.16
C GLN A 69 -16.62 -0.57 45.98
N ARG A 70 -17.94 -0.45 45.84
CA ARG A 70 -18.83 -1.58 45.52
C ARG A 70 -18.49 -2.20 44.17
N LYS A 71 -18.29 -1.37 43.14
CA LYS A 71 -17.86 -1.83 41.80
C LYS A 71 -16.50 -2.51 41.84
N ALA A 72 -15.53 -1.93 42.54
CA ALA A 72 -14.21 -2.53 42.69
C ALA A 72 -14.28 -3.91 43.39
N SER A 73 -15.12 -4.06 44.42
CA SER A 73 -15.31 -5.36 45.10
C SER A 73 -15.98 -6.43 44.24
N ALA A 74 -16.84 -6.02 43.30
CA ALA A 74 -17.52 -6.92 42.37
C ALA A 74 -16.72 -7.20 41.06
N GLU A 75 -15.59 -6.52 40.86
CA GLU A 75 -14.80 -6.62 39.64
C GLU A 75 -13.91 -7.88 39.63
N GLU A 76 -14.08 -8.71 38.61
CA GLU A 76 -13.32 -9.96 38.43
C GLU A 76 -11.94 -9.69 37.83
N ASN A 77 -11.81 -8.65 36.99
CA ASN A 77 -10.53 -8.31 36.39
C ASN A 77 -9.59 -7.70 37.44
N PHE A 78 -8.52 -8.43 37.77
CA PHE A 78 -7.54 -8.01 38.78
C PHE A 78 -6.96 -6.61 38.55
N VAL A 79 -6.63 -6.27 37.31
CA VAL A 79 -6.01 -4.98 36.96
C VAL A 79 -7.03 -3.85 37.09
N MET A 80 -8.24 -4.04 36.57
CA MET A 80 -9.31 -3.06 36.70
C MET A 80 -9.67 -2.81 38.16
N ARG A 81 -9.79 -3.89 38.95
CA ARG A 81 -10.03 -3.80 40.40
C ARG A 81 -8.95 -2.98 41.12
N LEU A 82 -7.67 -3.21 40.81
CA LEU A 82 -6.57 -2.45 41.41
C LEU A 82 -6.67 -0.96 41.07
N LYS A 83 -6.88 -0.61 39.80
CA LYS A 83 -7.05 0.78 39.34
C LYS A 83 -8.22 1.49 40.00
N LEU A 84 -9.36 0.80 40.17
CA LEU A 84 -10.53 1.37 40.84
C LEU A 84 -10.27 1.62 42.34
N LEU A 85 -9.56 0.72 43.03
CA LEU A 85 -9.16 0.91 44.43
C LEU A 85 -8.15 2.06 44.59
N GLU A 86 -7.19 2.18 43.67
CA GLU A 86 -6.26 3.31 43.62
C GLU A 86 -7.01 4.64 43.43
N ALA A 87 -8.01 4.67 42.55
CA ALA A 87 -8.85 5.84 42.35
C ALA A 87 -9.65 6.22 43.61
N VAL A 88 -10.21 5.25 44.35
CA VAL A 88 -10.88 5.51 45.64
C VAL A 88 -9.93 6.20 46.63
N ASN A 89 -8.71 5.70 46.75
CA ASN A 89 -7.71 6.27 47.66
C ASN A 89 -7.26 7.66 47.21
N SER A 90 -6.99 7.84 45.91
CA SER A 90 -6.63 9.12 45.30
C SER A 90 -7.72 10.17 45.55
N PHE A 91 -8.99 9.82 45.35
CA PHE A 91 -10.09 10.76 45.56
C PHE A 91 -10.27 11.16 47.03
N LYS A 92 -10.12 10.21 47.97
CA LYS A 92 -10.16 10.51 49.40
C LYS A 92 -9.03 11.48 49.80
N GLN A 93 -7.82 11.25 49.30
CA GLN A 93 -6.66 12.11 49.60
C GLN A 93 -6.76 13.49 48.96
N ASN A 94 -7.14 13.55 47.68
CA ASN A 94 -7.07 14.79 46.89
C ASN A 94 -8.33 15.66 47.02
N TYR A 95 -9.49 15.07 47.31
CA TYR A 95 -10.77 15.78 47.33
C TYR A 95 -11.53 15.68 48.66
N GLY A 96 -11.01 14.96 49.66
CA GLY A 96 -11.67 14.80 50.96
C GLY A 96 -11.93 16.12 51.70
N HIS A 97 -11.05 17.10 51.55
CA HIS A 97 -11.19 18.44 52.14
C HIS A 97 -11.96 19.43 51.25
N ASN A 98 -12.19 19.10 49.98
CA ASN A 98 -12.94 19.94 49.04
C ASN A 98 -13.74 19.09 48.02
N PRO A 99 -14.87 18.49 48.44
CA PRO A 99 -15.70 17.65 47.58
C PRO A 99 -16.21 18.36 46.32
N GLY A 100 -16.43 19.67 46.40
CA GLY A 100 -16.85 20.50 45.27
C GLY A 100 -15.82 20.59 44.13
N ALA A 101 -14.53 20.34 44.41
CA ALA A 101 -13.51 20.26 43.36
C ALA A 101 -13.68 19.02 42.47
N LEU A 102 -13.95 17.84 43.07
CA LEU A 102 -14.20 16.61 42.30
C LEU A 102 -15.44 16.71 41.44
N ILE A 103 -16.52 17.31 41.95
CA ILE A 103 -17.74 17.54 41.18
C ILE A 103 -17.47 18.42 39.96
N ARG A 104 -16.68 19.50 40.11
CA ARG A 104 -16.28 20.36 38.98
C ARG A 104 -15.46 19.60 37.95
N VAL A 105 -14.54 18.73 38.40
CA VAL A 105 -13.77 17.87 37.51
C VAL A 105 -14.69 16.96 36.68
N ILE A 106 -15.63 16.26 37.33
CA ILE A 106 -16.58 15.36 36.63
C ILE A 106 -17.45 16.16 35.65
N LYS A 107 -17.97 17.33 36.05
CA LYS A 107 -18.74 18.22 35.15
C LYS A 107 -17.93 18.64 33.93
N ASN A 108 -16.65 19.00 34.11
CA ASN A 108 -15.78 19.41 33.01
C ASN A 108 -15.50 18.26 32.03
N CYS A 109 -15.30 17.03 32.54
CA CYS A 109 -15.16 15.85 31.71
C CYS A 109 -16.43 15.62 30.89
N LEU A 110 -17.62 15.56 31.53
CA LEU A 110 -18.91 15.35 30.83
C LEU A 110 -19.23 16.45 29.80
N ALA A 111 -18.92 17.71 30.12
CA ALA A 111 -19.09 18.82 29.18
C ALA A 111 -18.16 18.68 27.96
N THR A 112 -16.95 18.17 28.18
CA THR A 112 -15.98 17.90 27.10
C THR A 112 -16.45 16.73 26.23
N GLU A 113 -16.95 15.64 26.83
CA GLU A 113 -17.56 14.52 26.11
C GLU A 113 -18.69 15.00 25.18
N MET A 114 -19.63 15.79 25.73
CA MET A 114 -20.77 16.30 24.98
C MET A 114 -20.34 17.20 23.81
N ARG A 115 -19.32 18.05 24.01
CA ARG A 115 -18.79 18.93 22.96
C ARG A 115 -18.17 18.11 21.82
N ILE A 116 -17.39 17.09 22.14
CA ILE A 116 -16.73 16.22 21.14
C ILE A 116 -17.77 15.45 20.33
N ILE A 117 -18.81 14.93 20.98
CA ILE A 117 -19.89 14.22 20.30
C ILE A 117 -20.67 15.17 19.37
N GLN A 118 -21.00 16.38 19.82
CA GLN A 118 -21.63 17.40 18.96
C GLN A 118 -20.77 17.76 17.74
N GLN A 119 -19.45 17.81 17.91
CA GLN A 119 -18.50 18.01 16.81
C GLN A 119 -18.53 16.83 15.81
N ALA A 120 -18.59 15.59 16.30
CA ALA A 120 -18.70 14.40 15.46
C ALA A 120 -19.99 14.38 14.63
N GLU A 121 -21.11 14.75 15.24
CA GLU A 121 -22.43 14.80 14.60
C GLU A 121 -22.51 15.91 13.54
N ASN A 122 -21.93 17.08 13.81
CA ASN A 122 -21.86 18.16 12.83
C ASN A 122 -20.98 17.79 11.62
N CYS A 123 -19.88 17.07 11.85
CA CYS A 123 -19.02 16.58 10.78
C CYS A 123 -19.74 15.53 9.91
N HIS A 124 -20.49 14.61 10.53
CA HIS A 124 -21.33 13.63 9.82
C HIS A 124 -22.43 14.28 8.97
N ARG A 125 -23.07 15.35 9.45
CA ARG A 125 -24.11 16.07 8.69
C ARG A 125 -23.56 16.76 7.44
N LEU A 126 -22.33 17.27 7.51
CA LEU A 126 -21.63 17.86 6.37
C LEU A 126 -21.15 16.78 5.37
N ALA A 127 -20.74 15.61 5.87
CA ALA A 127 -20.34 14.47 5.04
C ALA A 127 -21.52 13.78 4.33
N ALA A 128 -22.72 13.76 4.92
CA ALA A 128 -23.92 13.12 4.35
C ALA A 128 -24.44 13.79 3.06
N HIS A 129 -23.99 15.01 2.74
CA HIS A 129 -24.31 15.71 1.48
C HIS A 129 -23.28 15.47 0.36
N MET A 130 -22.22 14.68 0.62
CA MET A 130 -21.27 14.24 -0.38
C MET A 130 -21.62 12.80 -0.80
N PRO A 131 -21.53 12.43 -2.09
CA PRO A 131 -21.66 11.03 -2.49
C PRO A 131 -20.65 10.21 -1.70
N ASN A 132 -21.12 9.12 -1.10
CA ASN A 132 -20.31 8.20 -0.29
C ASN A 132 -18.99 7.93 -1.01
N PRO A 133 -17.81 8.20 -0.43
CA PRO A 133 -16.55 7.96 -1.11
C PRO A 133 -16.52 6.48 -1.51
N HIS A 134 -16.45 6.23 -2.81
CA HIS A 134 -16.34 4.88 -3.36
C HIS A 134 -15.15 4.20 -2.68
N ASP A 135 -15.39 3.11 -1.94
CA ASP A 135 -14.30 2.37 -1.30
C ASP A 135 -13.52 1.59 -2.37
N PRO A 136 -12.28 2.01 -2.72
CA PRO A 136 -11.51 1.35 -3.78
C PRO A 136 -11.21 -0.10 -3.43
N HIS A 137 -11.15 -0.45 -2.13
CA HIS A 137 -10.93 -1.82 -1.70
C HIS A 137 -12.05 -2.75 -2.14
N THR A 138 -13.30 -2.35 -1.92
CA THR A 138 -14.46 -3.15 -2.31
C THR A 138 -14.53 -3.33 -3.83
N GLU A 139 -14.21 -2.30 -4.61
CA GLU A 139 -14.19 -2.39 -6.07
C GLU A 139 -13.11 -3.34 -6.58
N ILE A 140 -11.86 -3.18 -6.10
CA ILE A 140 -10.73 -4.05 -6.46
C ILE A 140 -11.04 -5.51 -6.10
N ALA A 141 -11.61 -5.75 -4.91
CA ALA A 141 -12.01 -7.09 -4.49
C ALA A 141 -13.04 -7.73 -5.43
N GLN A 142 -14.08 -6.98 -5.84
CA GLN A 142 -15.07 -7.46 -6.79
C GLN A 142 -14.47 -7.79 -8.17
N GLN A 143 -13.55 -6.95 -8.65
CA GLN A 143 -12.86 -7.19 -9.92
C GLN A 143 -11.96 -8.43 -9.84
N LEU A 144 -11.24 -8.63 -8.73
CA LEU A 144 -10.45 -9.84 -8.46
C LEU A 144 -11.34 -11.10 -8.47
N ASP A 145 -12.49 -11.07 -7.81
CA ASP A 145 -13.41 -12.22 -7.77
C ASP A 145 -14.03 -12.53 -9.14
N LYS A 146 -14.30 -11.51 -9.95
CA LYS A 146 -14.73 -11.70 -11.34
C LYS A 146 -13.62 -12.38 -12.15
N LEU A 147 -12.37 -11.91 -12.05
CA LEU A 147 -11.23 -12.49 -12.75
C LEU A 147 -10.91 -13.92 -12.29
N ARG A 148 -11.08 -14.22 -11.00
CA ARG A 148 -10.95 -15.60 -10.46
C ARG A 148 -11.94 -16.55 -11.12
N ARG A 149 -13.22 -16.16 -11.20
CA ARG A 149 -14.25 -16.97 -11.88
C ARG A 149 -13.92 -17.18 -13.36
N ARG A 150 -13.56 -16.12 -14.09
CA ARG A 150 -13.15 -16.23 -15.50
C ARG A 150 -11.95 -17.16 -15.70
N THR A 151 -10.93 -17.06 -14.84
CA THR A 151 -9.73 -17.92 -14.91
C THR A 151 -10.07 -19.39 -14.64
N GLN A 152 -11.04 -19.65 -13.76
CA GLN A 152 -11.54 -21.01 -13.52
C GLN A 152 -12.35 -21.55 -14.70
N GLU A 153 -13.21 -20.74 -15.31
CA GLU A 153 -13.95 -21.13 -16.52
C GLU A 153 -13.02 -21.51 -17.67
N THR A 154 -11.93 -20.75 -17.88
CA THR A 154 -10.93 -21.06 -18.90
C THR A 154 -10.12 -22.31 -18.53
N GLU A 155 -9.86 -22.59 -17.25
CA GLU A 155 -9.26 -23.86 -16.82
C GLU A 155 -10.14 -25.06 -17.19
N ASP A 156 -11.45 -24.96 -17.00
CA ASP A 156 -12.40 -26.01 -17.35
C ASP A 156 -12.53 -26.20 -18.87
N GLU A 157 -12.47 -25.12 -19.65
CA GLU A 157 -12.36 -25.18 -21.12
C GLU A 157 -11.06 -25.85 -21.57
N LEU A 158 -9.93 -25.55 -20.92
CA LEU A 158 -8.66 -26.18 -21.22
C LEU A 158 -8.71 -27.69 -20.97
N ARG A 159 -9.31 -28.13 -19.86
CA ARG A 159 -9.49 -29.57 -19.56
C ARG A 159 -10.33 -30.27 -20.62
N ARG A 160 -11.44 -29.65 -21.03
CA ARG A 160 -12.29 -30.17 -22.12
C ARG A 160 -11.52 -30.23 -23.44
N MET A 161 -10.71 -29.23 -23.75
CA MET A 161 -9.89 -29.18 -24.95
C MET A 161 -8.83 -30.30 -24.95
N ILE A 162 -8.17 -30.56 -23.82
CA ILE A 162 -7.20 -31.67 -23.66
C ILE A 162 -7.89 -33.01 -23.95
N GLN A 163 -9.00 -33.30 -23.26
CA GLN A 163 -9.76 -34.54 -23.46
C GLN A 163 -10.23 -34.69 -24.91
N SER A 164 -10.66 -33.58 -25.51
CA SER A 164 -11.08 -33.54 -26.90
C SER A 164 -9.95 -33.90 -27.87
N GLN A 165 -8.75 -33.38 -27.62
CA GLN A 165 -7.57 -33.63 -28.43
C GLN A 165 -7.07 -35.07 -28.26
N GLU A 166 -7.07 -35.61 -27.03
CA GLU A 166 -6.73 -37.01 -26.77
C GLU A 166 -7.68 -37.97 -27.49
N SER A 167 -8.99 -37.73 -27.40
CA SER A 167 -10.01 -38.48 -28.12
C SER A 167 -9.82 -38.40 -29.64
N PHE A 168 -9.49 -37.22 -30.17
CA PHE A 168 -9.17 -37.04 -31.59
C PHE A 168 -7.96 -37.87 -32.01
N VAL A 169 -6.87 -37.87 -31.24
CA VAL A 169 -5.66 -38.64 -31.56
C VAL A 169 -5.95 -40.14 -31.65
N ILE A 170 -6.76 -40.67 -30.73
CA ILE A 170 -7.18 -42.08 -30.74
C ILE A 170 -8.00 -42.39 -32.00
N GLN A 171 -9.04 -41.60 -32.27
CA GLN A 171 -9.89 -41.77 -33.46
C GLN A 171 -9.10 -41.66 -34.76
N TYR A 172 -8.13 -40.75 -34.83
CA TYR A 172 -7.26 -40.61 -35.99
C TYR A 172 -6.38 -41.86 -36.20
N GLN A 173 -5.80 -42.41 -35.14
CA GLN A 173 -5.01 -43.65 -35.22
C GLN A 173 -5.87 -44.85 -35.63
N GLU A 174 -7.10 -44.96 -35.13
CA GLU A 174 -8.03 -46.02 -35.53
C GLU A 174 -8.40 -45.91 -37.00
N CYS A 175 -8.69 -44.70 -37.49
CA CYS A 175 -8.98 -44.47 -38.91
C CYS A 175 -7.79 -44.85 -39.80
N GLN A 176 -6.56 -44.53 -39.39
CA GLN A 176 -5.36 -44.96 -40.12
C GLN A 176 -5.22 -46.49 -40.19
N LYS A 177 -5.50 -47.20 -39.08
CA LYS A 177 -5.49 -48.67 -39.07
C LYS A 177 -6.56 -49.24 -40.00
N LEU A 178 -7.76 -48.67 -39.97
CA LEU A 178 -8.88 -49.12 -40.81
C LEU A 178 -8.59 -48.89 -42.30
N GLN A 179 -7.97 -47.75 -42.64
CA GLN A 179 -7.55 -47.41 -43.99
C GLN A 179 -6.42 -48.32 -44.51
N ALA A 180 -5.44 -48.65 -43.66
CA ALA A 180 -4.39 -49.60 -44.00
C ALA A 180 -4.95 -51.01 -44.24
N HIS A 181 -5.91 -51.45 -43.41
CA HIS A 181 -6.57 -52.74 -43.57
C HIS A 181 -7.42 -52.79 -44.86
N TYR A 182 -8.15 -51.72 -45.17
CA TYR A 182 -8.88 -51.56 -46.42
C TYR A 182 -7.94 -51.67 -47.64
N GLN A 183 -6.79 -50.97 -47.62
CA GLN A 183 -5.80 -51.05 -48.71
C GLN A 183 -5.27 -52.48 -48.91
N GLN A 184 -4.96 -53.20 -47.84
CA GLN A 184 -4.52 -54.60 -47.93
C GLN A 184 -5.59 -55.50 -48.55
N LEU A 185 -6.84 -55.41 -48.10
CA LEU A 185 -7.95 -56.18 -48.65
C LEU A 185 -8.25 -55.85 -50.12
N SER A 186 -8.08 -54.58 -50.52
CA SER A 186 -8.32 -54.15 -51.91
C SER A 186 -7.37 -54.79 -52.93
N THR A 187 -6.19 -55.25 -52.47
CA THR A 187 -5.19 -55.91 -53.33
C THR A 187 -5.41 -57.42 -53.49
N GLN A 188 -6.30 -58.04 -52.70
CA GLN A 188 -6.62 -59.48 -52.78
C GLN A 188 -7.92 -59.70 -53.58
N THR A 189 -7.77 -60.05 -54.87
CA THR A 189 -8.88 -60.39 -55.78
C THR A 189 -9.40 -61.81 -55.54
N GLY A 190 -10.74 -62.03 -55.48
CA GLY A 190 -11.28 -63.36 -55.81
C GLY A 190 -12.64 -63.89 -55.31
N SER A 191 -13.49 -63.16 -54.56
CA SER A 191 -14.82 -63.72 -54.18
C SER A 191 -15.92 -62.64 -54.01
N GLN A 192 -17.19 -62.98 -54.31
CA GLN A 192 -18.34 -62.06 -54.12
C GLN A 192 -18.48 -61.58 -52.66
N ALA A 193 -18.18 -62.44 -51.68
CA ALA A 193 -18.16 -62.08 -50.26
C ALA A 193 -17.09 -61.01 -49.92
N ASN A 194 -16.00 -60.92 -50.69
CA ASN A 194 -14.97 -59.90 -50.53
C ASN A 194 -15.45 -58.51 -50.98
N VAL A 195 -16.37 -58.42 -51.96
CA VAL A 195 -16.87 -57.15 -52.50
C VAL A 195 -17.82 -56.45 -51.52
N GLU A 196 -18.72 -57.19 -50.86
CA GLU A 196 -19.61 -56.62 -49.84
C GLU A 196 -18.84 -56.14 -48.60
N LEU A 197 -17.85 -56.93 -48.16
CA LEU A 197 -16.97 -56.56 -47.05
C LEU A 197 -16.16 -55.29 -47.37
N LEU A 198 -15.61 -55.20 -48.58
CA LEU A 198 -14.89 -54.00 -49.06
C LEU A 198 -15.79 -52.76 -49.07
N ASN A 199 -17.04 -52.87 -49.55
CA ASN A 199 -17.98 -51.75 -49.54
C ASN A 199 -18.35 -51.31 -48.13
N LYS A 200 -18.53 -52.25 -47.19
CA LYS A 200 -18.80 -51.94 -45.78
C LYS A 200 -17.62 -51.21 -45.14
N MET A 201 -16.40 -51.73 -45.30
CA MET A 201 -15.16 -51.10 -44.82
C MET A 201 -14.94 -49.71 -45.43
N HIS A 202 -15.27 -49.53 -46.71
CA HIS A 202 -15.18 -48.22 -47.38
C HIS A 202 -16.14 -47.19 -46.75
N ASN A 203 -17.39 -47.59 -46.50
CA ASN A 203 -18.38 -46.73 -45.85
C ASN A 203 -17.99 -46.39 -44.40
N GLU A 204 -17.48 -47.36 -43.65
CA GLU A 204 -16.97 -47.15 -42.28
C GLU A 204 -15.77 -46.19 -42.28
N THR A 205 -14.81 -46.35 -43.20
CA THR A 205 -13.67 -45.43 -43.36
C THR A 205 -14.14 -44.02 -43.66
N LYS A 206 -15.09 -43.85 -44.59
CA LYS A 206 -15.62 -42.54 -44.98
C LYS A 206 -16.39 -41.86 -43.85
N ALA A 207 -17.17 -42.62 -43.07
CA ALA A 207 -17.86 -42.10 -41.89
C ALA A 207 -16.86 -41.65 -40.82
N MET A 208 -15.78 -42.41 -40.61
CA MET A 208 -14.72 -42.07 -39.67
C MET A 208 -13.92 -40.84 -40.11
N GLU A 209 -13.61 -40.70 -41.40
CA GLU A 209 -12.98 -39.50 -41.97
C GLU A 209 -13.87 -38.25 -41.80
N GLN A 210 -15.19 -38.37 -41.97
CA GLN A 210 -16.13 -37.28 -41.71
C GLN A 210 -16.15 -36.87 -40.23
N ALA A 211 -16.18 -37.85 -39.32
CA ALA A 211 -16.11 -37.58 -37.88
C ALA A 211 -14.80 -36.89 -37.48
N ILE A 212 -13.67 -37.32 -38.03
CA ILE A 212 -12.35 -36.69 -37.84
C ILE A 212 -12.37 -35.24 -38.32
N ARG A 213 -12.91 -34.96 -39.52
CA ARG A 213 -13.02 -33.59 -40.04
C ARG A 213 -13.87 -32.69 -39.15
N GLN A 214 -15.00 -33.20 -38.65
CA GLN A 214 -15.83 -32.48 -37.70
C GLN A 214 -15.05 -32.18 -36.41
N ARG A 215 -14.32 -33.16 -35.88
CA ARG A 215 -13.54 -33.01 -34.66
C ARG A 215 -12.40 -32.00 -34.79
N VAL A 216 -11.76 -31.93 -35.97
CA VAL A 216 -10.76 -30.92 -36.30
C VAL A 216 -11.35 -29.51 -36.24
N ASN A 217 -12.55 -29.31 -36.80
CA ASN A 217 -13.24 -28.02 -36.75
C ASN A 217 -13.62 -27.63 -35.32
N GLU A 218 -14.16 -28.56 -34.53
CA GLU A 218 -14.48 -28.34 -33.11
C GLU A 218 -13.25 -27.92 -32.31
N LEU A 219 -12.11 -28.62 -32.48
CA LEU A 219 -10.84 -28.27 -31.83
C LEU A 219 -10.35 -26.88 -32.24
N ARG A 220 -10.52 -26.51 -33.51
CA ARG A 220 -10.16 -25.18 -34.02
C ARG A 220 -11.02 -24.09 -33.38
N GLU A 221 -12.33 -24.30 -33.30
CA GLU A 221 -13.27 -23.37 -32.67
C GLU A 221 -13.00 -23.22 -31.17
N MET A 222 -12.77 -24.34 -30.46
CA MET A 222 -12.40 -24.32 -29.04
C MET A 222 -11.12 -23.50 -28.81
N ARG A 223 -10.08 -23.69 -29.64
CA ARG A 223 -8.83 -22.91 -29.54
C ARG A 223 -9.05 -21.42 -29.81
N SER A 224 -9.86 -21.08 -30.81
CA SER A 224 -10.17 -19.68 -31.15
C SER A 224 -10.91 -18.98 -30.01
N HIS A 225 -12.00 -19.59 -29.53
CA HIS A 225 -12.82 -19.06 -28.45
C HIS A 225 -12.03 -18.92 -27.15
N PHE A 226 -11.20 -19.90 -26.82
CA PHE A 226 -10.32 -19.83 -25.67
C PHE A 226 -9.35 -18.63 -25.78
N ALA A 227 -8.76 -18.40 -26.95
CA ALA A 227 -7.92 -17.24 -27.18
C ALA A 227 -8.67 -15.90 -27.06
N ASP A 228 -9.95 -15.83 -27.46
CA ASP A 228 -10.81 -14.64 -27.25
C ASP A 228 -11.01 -14.35 -25.77
N LYS A 229 -11.36 -15.39 -24.99
CA LYS A 229 -11.53 -15.26 -23.54
C LYS A 229 -10.25 -14.86 -22.83
N GLN A 230 -9.12 -15.44 -23.22
CA GLN A 230 -7.80 -15.09 -22.67
C GLN A 230 -7.42 -13.63 -23.00
N HIS A 231 -7.71 -13.16 -24.20
CA HIS A 231 -7.46 -11.77 -24.57
C HIS A 231 -8.27 -10.79 -23.71
N GLU A 232 -9.58 -11.04 -23.55
CA GLU A 232 -10.43 -10.20 -22.70
C GLU A 232 -10.00 -10.24 -21.22
N THR A 233 -9.63 -11.42 -20.72
CA THR A 233 -9.12 -11.58 -19.35
C THR A 233 -7.79 -10.83 -19.16
N ALA A 234 -6.87 -10.88 -20.14
CA ALA A 234 -5.61 -10.14 -20.10
C ALA A 234 -5.84 -8.61 -20.09
N MET A 235 -6.82 -8.11 -20.85
CA MET A 235 -7.21 -6.70 -20.83
C MET A 235 -7.77 -6.27 -19.47
N GLN A 236 -8.64 -7.08 -18.86
CA GLN A 236 -9.19 -6.82 -17.53
C GLN A 236 -8.11 -6.89 -16.44
N LEU A 237 -7.17 -7.85 -16.53
CA LEU A 237 -6.00 -7.92 -15.65
C LEU A 237 -5.13 -6.68 -15.77
N SER A 238 -4.89 -6.19 -16.99
CA SER A 238 -4.13 -4.96 -17.22
C SER A 238 -4.79 -3.74 -16.58
N ALA A 239 -6.10 -3.59 -16.74
CA ALA A 239 -6.83 -2.46 -16.16
C ALA A 239 -6.78 -2.48 -14.63
N LEU A 240 -7.02 -3.64 -14.02
CA LEU A 240 -6.95 -3.79 -12.56
C LEU A 240 -5.53 -3.60 -12.04
N GLN A 241 -4.51 -4.09 -12.76
CA GLN A 241 -3.12 -3.86 -12.40
C GLN A 241 -2.76 -2.37 -12.42
N THR A 242 -3.24 -1.60 -13.40
CA THR A 242 -3.07 -0.14 -13.43
C THR A 242 -3.74 0.52 -12.21
N GLN A 243 -4.97 0.15 -11.87
CA GLN A 243 -5.64 0.69 -10.68
C GLN A 243 -4.85 0.39 -9.39
N VAL A 244 -4.37 -0.85 -9.21
CA VAL A 244 -3.62 -1.24 -8.01
C VAL A 244 -2.23 -0.56 -7.94
N LEU A 245 -1.50 -0.52 -9.06
CA LEU A 245 -0.11 -0.06 -9.09
C LEU A 245 0.02 1.45 -9.29
N ASP A 246 -0.74 2.02 -10.21
CA ASP A 246 -0.59 3.41 -10.64
C ASP A 246 -1.47 4.37 -9.81
N ASP A 247 -2.54 3.88 -9.19
CA ASP A 247 -3.35 4.67 -8.25
C ASP A 247 -3.01 4.33 -6.80
N GLU A 248 -3.33 3.13 -6.33
CA GLU A 248 -3.28 2.81 -4.89
C GLU A 248 -1.84 2.73 -4.36
N LEU A 249 -0.94 2.03 -5.06
CA LEU A 249 0.46 1.96 -4.64
C LEU A 249 1.18 3.31 -4.79
N ILE A 250 0.84 4.14 -5.78
CA ILE A 250 1.39 5.50 -5.89
C ILE A 250 0.87 6.40 -4.78
N LYS A 251 -0.43 6.34 -4.44
CA LYS A 251 -1.00 7.04 -3.28
C LYS A 251 -0.29 6.65 -1.99
N TRP A 252 -0.02 5.35 -1.79
CA TRP A 252 0.74 4.87 -0.64
C TRP A 252 2.18 5.43 -0.61
N LYS A 253 2.90 5.39 -1.73
CA LYS A 253 4.26 5.97 -1.85
C LYS A 253 4.26 7.48 -1.55
N ARG A 254 3.25 8.20 -2.04
CA ARG A 254 3.08 9.64 -1.78
C ARG A 254 2.78 9.91 -0.31
N ALA A 255 1.91 9.11 0.31
CA ALA A 255 1.61 9.21 1.74
C ALA A 255 2.87 8.93 2.59
N GLN A 256 3.67 7.92 2.23
CA GLN A 256 4.96 7.65 2.88
C GLN A 256 5.93 8.84 2.76
N GLN A 257 6.00 9.46 1.58
CA GLN A 257 6.82 10.66 1.33
C GLN A 257 6.39 11.85 2.20
N LEU A 258 5.10 12.14 2.26
CA LEU A 258 4.55 13.20 3.11
C LEU A 258 4.67 12.87 4.61
N GLY A 259 4.68 11.58 4.95
CA GLY A 259 5.02 11.09 6.29
C GLY A 259 6.43 11.49 6.74
N GLY A 260 7.38 11.63 5.81
CA GLY A 260 8.71 12.22 6.08
C GLY A 260 8.66 13.69 6.51
N ASN A 261 7.55 14.38 6.23
CA ASN A 261 7.25 15.73 6.73
C ASN A 261 6.37 15.74 7.99
N GLY A 262 6.03 14.56 8.52
CA GLY A 262 5.23 14.42 9.72
C GLY A 262 3.72 14.49 9.47
N THR A 263 3.28 14.30 8.22
CA THR A 263 1.86 13.95 7.96
C THR A 263 1.57 12.60 8.62
N PRO A 264 0.43 12.42 9.31
CA PRO A 264 0.00 11.10 9.76
C PRO A 264 -0.02 10.12 8.59
N PHE A 265 0.67 9.00 8.73
CA PHE A 265 0.81 7.99 7.69
C PHE A 265 0.15 6.70 8.15
N GLU A 266 -1.02 6.40 7.59
CA GLU A 266 -1.68 5.11 7.76
C GLU A 266 -1.08 4.11 6.77
N ASN A 267 -0.32 3.16 7.30
CA ASN A 267 0.36 2.18 6.47
C ASN A 267 -0.57 1.00 6.16
N ASN A 268 -1.32 1.07 5.06
CA ASN A 268 -2.17 -0.02 4.58
C ASN A 268 -1.45 -0.96 3.58
N LEU A 269 -0.12 -1.06 3.64
CA LEU A 269 0.67 -1.82 2.67
C LEU A 269 0.28 -3.30 2.61
N ASP A 270 -0.14 -3.88 3.72
CA ASP A 270 -0.58 -5.28 3.77
C ASP A 270 -1.82 -5.52 2.88
N GLN A 271 -2.74 -4.55 2.83
CA GLN A 271 -3.91 -4.61 1.93
C GLN A 271 -3.50 -4.58 0.45
N ILE A 272 -2.55 -3.69 0.11
CA ILE A 272 -2.00 -3.60 -1.24
C ILE A 272 -1.24 -4.89 -1.59
N GLN A 273 -0.54 -5.50 -0.63
CA GLN A 273 0.11 -6.79 -0.83
C GLN A 273 -0.92 -7.86 -1.23
N GLU A 274 -2.06 -7.96 -0.54
CA GLU A 274 -3.09 -8.94 -0.87
C GLU A 274 -3.61 -8.80 -2.31
N TRP A 275 -3.82 -7.57 -2.77
CA TRP A 275 -4.22 -7.31 -4.16
C TRP A 275 -3.12 -7.69 -5.15
N CYS A 276 -1.87 -7.31 -4.88
CA CYS A 276 -0.71 -7.66 -5.70
C CYS A 276 -0.50 -9.18 -5.79
N GLU A 277 -0.66 -9.87 -4.66
CA GLU A 277 -0.57 -11.34 -4.56
C GLU A 277 -1.65 -12.03 -5.38
N ALA A 278 -2.90 -11.56 -5.28
CA ALA A 278 -4.01 -12.09 -6.06
C ALA A 278 -3.83 -11.84 -7.57
N LEU A 279 -3.36 -10.65 -7.96
CA LEU A 279 -2.99 -10.35 -9.35
C LEU A 279 -1.88 -11.27 -9.86
N ALA A 280 -0.81 -11.44 -9.08
CA ALA A 280 0.31 -12.31 -9.45
C ALA A 280 -0.14 -13.76 -9.69
N GLU A 281 -1.01 -14.28 -8.82
CA GLU A 281 -1.60 -15.61 -8.95
C GLU A 281 -2.46 -15.74 -10.22
N LEU A 282 -3.36 -14.79 -10.48
CA LEU A 282 -4.22 -14.79 -11.67
C LEU A 282 -3.42 -14.66 -12.97
N ILE A 283 -2.46 -13.73 -13.03
CA ILE A 283 -1.57 -13.55 -14.18
C ILE A 283 -0.78 -14.84 -14.43
N TRP A 284 -0.24 -15.45 -13.38
CA TRP A 284 0.52 -16.70 -13.48
C TRP A 284 -0.34 -17.86 -14.00
N GLN A 285 -1.55 -18.04 -13.46
CA GLN A 285 -2.47 -19.10 -13.88
C GLN A 285 -2.85 -18.95 -15.36
N ASN A 286 -3.26 -17.75 -15.80
CA ASN A 286 -3.61 -17.51 -17.20
C ASN A 286 -2.41 -17.74 -18.13
N ARG A 287 -1.20 -17.35 -17.72
CA ARG A 287 0.03 -17.65 -18.47
C ARG A 287 0.27 -19.16 -18.64
N GLN A 288 0.06 -19.95 -17.58
CA GLN A 288 0.22 -21.41 -17.66
C GLN A 288 -0.83 -22.04 -18.56
N GLN A 289 -2.08 -21.57 -18.52
CA GLN A 289 -3.14 -22.05 -19.40
C GLN A 289 -2.81 -21.77 -20.88
N ILE A 290 -2.38 -20.54 -21.21
CA ILE A 290 -1.96 -20.15 -22.57
C ILE A 290 -0.84 -21.08 -23.07
N LYS A 291 0.21 -21.27 -22.28
CA LYS A 291 1.33 -22.17 -22.62
C LYS A 291 0.89 -23.61 -22.86
N ARG A 292 -0.07 -24.10 -22.08
CA ARG A 292 -0.60 -25.44 -22.25
C ARG A 292 -1.35 -25.58 -23.57
N VAL A 293 -2.10 -24.56 -23.98
CA VAL A 293 -2.74 -24.54 -25.31
C VAL A 293 -1.72 -24.41 -26.43
N GLU A 294 -0.66 -23.59 -26.28
CA GLU A 294 0.45 -23.54 -27.24
C GLU A 294 1.06 -24.93 -27.46
N HIS A 295 1.33 -25.67 -26.37
CA HIS A 295 1.84 -27.03 -26.45
C HIS A 295 0.86 -27.99 -27.15
N LEU A 296 -0.44 -27.92 -26.83
CA LEU A 296 -1.47 -28.72 -27.50
C LEU A 296 -1.56 -28.40 -29.00
N ALA A 297 -1.41 -27.12 -29.37
CA ALA A 297 -1.42 -26.67 -30.76
C ALA A 297 -0.22 -27.19 -31.56
N VAL A 298 0.96 -27.29 -30.93
CA VAL A 298 2.15 -27.90 -31.53
C VAL A 298 1.99 -29.41 -31.70
N GLN A 299 1.40 -30.11 -30.73
CA GLN A 299 1.19 -31.55 -30.80
C GLN A 299 0.22 -31.97 -31.92
N VAL A 300 -0.84 -31.19 -32.13
CA VAL A 300 -1.82 -31.43 -33.20
C VAL A 300 -2.00 -30.14 -34.01
N PRO A 301 -1.20 -29.96 -35.07
CA PRO A 301 -1.31 -28.82 -35.97
C PRO A 301 -2.60 -28.92 -36.81
N ILE A 302 -3.54 -28.00 -36.59
CA ILE A 302 -4.84 -27.96 -37.30
C ILE A 302 -4.85 -26.74 -38.24
N GLY A 303 -4.87 -26.98 -39.55
CA GLY A 303 -4.95 -25.92 -40.59
C GLY A 303 -3.64 -25.14 -40.79
N THR A 304 -3.73 -23.91 -41.31
CA THR A 304 -2.58 -22.98 -41.38
C THR A 304 -2.16 -22.61 -39.96
N ALA A 305 -1.28 -23.42 -39.37
CA ALA A 305 -0.83 -23.38 -37.99
C ALA A 305 -0.30 -22.01 -37.50
N SER A 306 0.02 -21.08 -38.43
CA SER A 306 0.55 -19.74 -38.10
C SER A 306 -0.48 -18.86 -37.38
N ALA A 307 -1.68 -18.64 -37.90
CA ALA A 307 -2.53 -17.54 -37.38
C ALA A 307 -2.98 -17.71 -35.90
N ILE A 308 -3.33 -18.93 -35.48
CA ILE A 308 -3.74 -19.21 -34.08
C ILE A 308 -2.51 -19.33 -33.17
N GLY A 309 -1.42 -19.93 -33.66
CA GLY A 309 -0.16 -20.02 -32.90
C GLY A 309 0.40 -18.63 -32.58
N ASP A 310 0.48 -17.76 -33.59
CA ASP A 310 0.96 -16.38 -33.45
C ASP A 310 0.13 -15.58 -32.44
N ARG A 311 -1.18 -15.84 -32.39
CA ARG A 311 -2.09 -15.22 -31.41
C ARG A 311 -1.77 -15.64 -29.98
N PHE A 312 -1.55 -16.93 -29.73
CA PHE A 312 -1.17 -17.40 -28.39
C PHE A 312 0.21 -16.90 -27.97
N THR A 313 1.16 -16.82 -28.90
CA THR A 313 2.48 -16.24 -28.63
C THR A 313 2.38 -14.77 -28.25
N SER A 314 1.54 -14.00 -28.95
CA SER A 314 1.26 -12.60 -28.60
C SER A 314 0.60 -12.48 -27.21
N LEU A 315 -0.39 -13.31 -26.90
CA LEU A 315 -1.05 -13.32 -25.59
C LEU A 315 -0.08 -13.71 -24.46
N ASN A 316 0.76 -14.71 -24.69
CA ASN A 316 1.78 -15.12 -23.72
C ASN A 316 2.78 -13.99 -23.45
N ALA A 317 3.19 -13.25 -24.49
CA ALA A 317 4.02 -12.06 -24.34
C ALA A 317 3.31 -10.96 -23.53
N GLN A 318 2.04 -10.68 -23.82
CA GLN A 318 1.23 -9.70 -23.09
C GLN A 318 1.13 -10.04 -21.60
N VAL A 319 0.75 -11.27 -21.26
CA VAL A 319 0.61 -11.71 -19.86
C VAL A 319 1.98 -11.78 -19.14
N THR A 320 3.05 -12.14 -19.86
CA THR A 320 4.41 -12.10 -19.31
C THR A 320 4.87 -10.67 -19.02
N ASN A 321 4.48 -9.69 -19.84
CA ASN A 321 4.75 -8.28 -19.59
C ASN A 321 3.98 -7.75 -18.37
N LEU A 322 2.71 -8.15 -18.20
CA LEU A 322 1.93 -7.83 -16.99
C LEU A 322 2.64 -8.34 -15.73
N LEU A 323 3.06 -9.61 -15.73
CA LEU A 323 3.82 -10.18 -14.62
C LEU A 323 5.12 -9.43 -14.36
N SER A 324 5.85 -9.07 -15.43
CA SER A 324 7.12 -8.36 -15.32
C SER A 324 6.94 -6.98 -14.69
N SER A 325 5.95 -6.21 -15.16
CA SER A 325 5.58 -4.92 -14.59
C SER A 325 5.14 -5.04 -13.13
N LEU A 326 4.36 -6.06 -12.79
CA LEU A 326 3.91 -6.29 -11.41
C LEU A 326 5.09 -6.59 -10.49
N VAL A 327 6.00 -7.49 -10.90
CA VAL A 327 7.17 -7.86 -10.09
C VAL A 327 8.12 -6.68 -9.90
N THR A 328 8.38 -5.89 -10.95
CA THR A 328 9.31 -4.75 -10.85
C THR A 328 8.72 -3.61 -10.02
N SER A 329 7.43 -3.31 -10.16
CA SER A 329 6.76 -2.22 -9.45
C SER A 329 6.52 -2.50 -7.95
N THR A 330 6.48 -3.77 -7.56
CA THR A 330 6.19 -4.21 -6.18
C THR A 330 7.43 -4.51 -5.34
N PHE A 331 8.62 -4.27 -5.87
CA PHE A 331 9.85 -4.20 -5.08
C PHE A 331 10.00 -2.79 -4.50
N ILE A 332 9.64 -2.60 -3.23
CA ILE A 332 9.47 -1.27 -2.64
C ILE A 332 10.20 -1.12 -1.30
N ILE A 333 10.46 0.13 -0.93
CA ILE A 333 11.05 0.47 0.37
C ILE A 333 9.91 0.69 1.37
N GLU A 334 9.74 -0.24 2.30
CA GLU A 334 8.74 -0.17 3.37
C GLU A 334 9.16 0.81 4.46
N LYS A 335 10.43 0.77 4.86
CA LYS A 335 11.02 1.73 5.80
C LYS A 335 12.14 2.49 5.12
N GLN A 336 11.90 3.78 4.85
CA GLN A 336 12.88 4.67 4.23
C GLN A 336 14.13 4.84 5.10
N PRO A 337 15.32 5.03 4.50
CA PRO A 337 16.48 5.51 5.23
C PRO A 337 16.22 6.93 5.77
N PRO A 338 17.00 7.40 6.76
CA PRO A 338 16.96 8.80 7.15
C PRO A 338 17.24 9.71 5.94
N GLN A 339 16.38 10.69 5.70
CA GLN A 339 16.56 11.61 4.56
C GLN A 339 17.63 12.67 4.82
N VAL A 340 18.01 12.90 6.08
CA VAL A 340 19.24 13.62 6.44
C VAL A 340 20.19 12.61 7.04
N MET A 341 21.30 12.34 6.34
CA MET A 341 22.26 11.29 6.71
C MET A 341 23.58 11.90 7.12
N LYS A 342 24.00 11.65 8.37
CA LYS A 342 25.35 12.01 8.80
C LYS A 342 26.36 10.91 8.46
N THR A 343 27.50 11.28 7.89
CA THR A 343 28.60 10.33 7.64
C THR A 343 29.05 9.65 8.93
N ASN A 344 29.54 8.41 8.81
CA ASN A 344 29.95 7.56 9.93
C ASN A 344 28.86 7.31 10.98
N THR A 345 27.59 7.53 10.65
CA THR A 345 26.45 7.20 11.52
C THR A 345 25.73 5.97 10.98
N ARG A 346 25.31 5.08 11.88
CA ARG A 346 24.54 3.89 11.49
C ARG A 346 23.12 4.30 11.13
N PHE A 347 22.56 3.64 10.11
CA PHE A 347 21.19 3.86 9.69
C PHE A 347 20.53 2.55 9.25
N THR A 348 19.20 2.60 9.14
CA THR A 348 18.38 1.45 8.80
C THR A 348 17.49 1.72 7.61
N ALA A 349 17.18 0.70 6.83
CA ALA A 349 16.12 0.72 5.83
C ALA A 349 15.54 -0.70 5.67
N THR A 350 14.28 -0.80 5.25
CA THR A 350 13.64 -2.10 4.98
C THR A 350 13.05 -2.08 3.58
N VAL A 351 13.32 -3.14 2.82
CA VAL A 351 12.78 -3.36 1.47
C VAL A 351 11.92 -4.62 1.48
N ARG A 352 10.80 -4.57 0.77
CA ARG A 352 9.81 -5.65 0.69
C ARG A 352 9.46 -5.93 -0.77
N LEU A 353 9.26 -7.20 -1.11
CA LEU A 353 8.71 -7.63 -2.39
C LEU A 353 7.28 -8.15 -2.16
N LEU A 354 6.27 -7.38 -2.57
CA LEU A 354 4.87 -7.70 -2.22
C LEU A 354 4.40 -9.02 -2.83
N VAL A 355 4.86 -9.37 -4.03
CA VAL A 355 4.49 -10.62 -4.71
C VAL A 355 5.39 -11.82 -4.36
N GLY A 356 6.40 -11.62 -3.51
CA GLY A 356 7.47 -12.58 -3.27
C GLY A 356 7.01 -13.88 -2.58
N GLY A 357 5.99 -13.79 -1.72
CA GLY A 357 5.37 -14.93 -1.07
C GLY A 357 4.71 -15.86 -2.10
N LYS A 358 3.79 -15.33 -2.91
CA LYS A 358 3.03 -16.09 -3.91
C LYS A 358 3.86 -16.66 -5.06
N LEU A 359 4.89 -15.94 -5.50
CA LEU A 359 5.77 -16.39 -6.58
C LEU A 359 6.85 -17.38 -6.10
N ASN A 360 6.80 -17.81 -4.83
CA ASN A 360 7.76 -18.74 -4.21
C ASN A 360 9.23 -18.29 -4.31
N VAL A 361 9.47 -16.98 -4.39
CA VAL A 361 10.82 -16.40 -4.48
C VAL A 361 11.64 -16.74 -3.23
N HIS A 362 10.96 -16.91 -2.09
CA HIS A 362 11.56 -17.30 -0.82
C HIS A 362 12.23 -18.68 -0.81
N MET A 363 11.95 -19.55 -1.79
CA MET A 363 12.62 -20.86 -1.91
C MET A 363 14.11 -20.73 -2.27
N THR A 364 14.48 -19.65 -2.95
CA THR A 364 15.86 -19.25 -3.21
C THR A 364 16.01 -17.78 -2.84
N PRO A 365 16.14 -17.47 -1.54
CA PRO A 365 16.02 -16.10 -1.05
C PRO A 365 17.08 -15.20 -1.69
N PRO A 366 16.69 -14.15 -2.41
CA PRO A 366 17.64 -13.35 -3.15
C PRO A 366 18.39 -12.38 -2.25
N GLN A 367 19.58 -12.00 -2.68
CA GLN A 367 20.35 -10.94 -2.06
C GLN A 367 19.93 -9.58 -2.62
N VAL A 368 19.83 -8.60 -1.73
CA VAL A 368 19.63 -7.19 -2.05
C VAL A 368 20.93 -6.45 -1.78
N LYS A 369 21.40 -5.71 -2.78
CA LYS A 369 22.56 -4.82 -2.68
C LYS A 369 22.10 -3.37 -2.66
N VAL A 370 22.72 -2.57 -1.80
CA VAL A 370 22.45 -1.15 -1.63
C VAL A 370 23.66 -0.35 -2.09
N SER A 371 23.43 0.68 -2.90
CA SER A 371 24.44 1.68 -3.27
C SER A 371 23.86 3.08 -3.11
N ILE A 372 24.71 4.09 -2.93
CA ILE A 372 24.30 5.49 -2.98
C ILE A 372 24.64 6.06 -4.35
N ILE A 373 23.68 6.74 -4.97
CA ILE A 373 23.82 7.34 -6.30
C ILE A 373 23.44 8.81 -6.26
N SER A 374 24.03 9.61 -7.14
CA SER A 374 23.69 11.03 -7.32
C SER A 374 22.46 11.22 -8.21
N GLU A 375 21.95 12.44 -8.27
CA GLU A 375 20.87 12.83 -9.18
C GLU A 375 21.16 12.50 -10.64
N GLY A 376 22.35 12.86 -11.16
CA GLY A 376 22.73 12.56 -12.54
C GLY A 376 22.78 11.05 -12.83
N GLN A 377 23.16 10.25 -11.84
CA GLN A 377 23.19 8.79 -11.96
C GLN A 377 21.78 8.19 -11.95
N ALA A 378 20.87 8.68 -11.11
CA ALA A 378 19.48 8.27 -11.10
C ALA A 378 18.77 8.60 -12.42
N ASN A 379 19.03 9.79 -12.97
CA ASN A 379 18.52 10.21 -14.28
C ASN A 379 19.04 9.32 -15.41
N SER A 380 20.29 8.87 -15.32
CA SER A 380 20.88 7.94 -16.30
C SER A 380 20.30 6.53 -16.16
N LEU A 381 20.01 6.08 -14.93
CA LEU A 381 19.39 4.79 -14.64
C LEU A 381 17.99 4.67 -15.27
N LEU A 382 17.19 5.75 -15.25
CA LEU A 382 15.88 5.77 -15.90
C LEU A 382 15.92 5.76 -17.43
N LYS A 383 17.03 6.20 -18.03
CA LYS A 383 17.20 6.25 -19.50
C LYS A 383 17.83 4.99 -20.09
N SER A 384 18.47 4.16 -19.27
CA SER A 384 19.17 2.95 -19.69
C SER A 384 18.54 1.72 -19.04
N ASP A 385 17.93 0.84 -19.84
CA ASP A 385 17.41 -0.45 -19.39
C ASP A 385 18.49 -1.37 -18.79
N LYS A 386 19.76 -1.09 -19.08
CA LYS A 386 20.87 -1.77 -18.40
C LYS A 386 21.14 -1.06 -17.09
N VAL A 387 20.82 -1.76 -16.00
CA VAL A 387 21.32 -1.54 -14.65
C VAL A 387 22.84 -1.70 -14.66
N GLY A 388 23.54 -0.72 -15.23
CA GLY A 388 24.99 -0.67 -15.29
C GLY A 388 25.52 -0.40 -13.91
N VAL A 389 26.56 -1.14 -13.52
CA VAL A 389 27.40 -0.89 -12.35
C VAL A 389 28.13 0.44 -12.56
N GLY A 390 27.39 1.55 -12.45
CA GLY A 390 27.98 2.88 -12.35
C GLY A 390 28.78 2.96 -11.06
N GLU A 391 29.86 3.74 -11.08
CA GLU A 391 30.65 4.01 -9.89
C GLU A 391 29.72 4.60 -8.81
N ALA A 392 29.56 3.94 -7.67
CA ALA A 392 28.72 4.46 -6.60
C ALA A 392 29.20 5.87 -6.20
N SER A 393 28.26 6.75 -5.85
CA SER A 393 28.59 8.08 -5.34
C SER A 393 29.16 8.03 -3.92
N GLY A 394 29.29 6.86 -3.30
CA GLY A 394 29.84 6.73 -1.96
C GLY A 394 29.95 5.28 -1.47
N ASP A 395 30.65 5.11 -0.36
CA ASP A 395 30.96 3.83 0.25
C ASP A 395 30.02 3.54 1.44
N ILE A 396 29.12 2.58 1.27
CA ILE A 396 28.23 2.09 2.34
C ILE A 396 28.76 0.74 2.85
N LEU A 397 28.98 0.65 4.16
CA LEU A 397 29.24 -0.62 4.84
C LEU A 397 27.95 -1.38 5.13
N ASN A 398 28.04 -2.72 5.18
CA ASN A 398 26.92 -3.62 5.45
C ASN A 398 25.75 -3.41 4.47
N ASN A 399 26.08 -3.20 3.20
CA ASN A 399 25.17 -2.81 2.14
C ASN A 399 24.55 -4.00 1.39
N THR A 400 24.76 -5.23 1.86
CA THR A 400 24.15 -6.43 1.30
C THR A 400 23.35 -7.16 2.37
N GLY A 401 22.19 -7.68 1.99
CA GLY A 401 21.31 -8.43 2.88
C GLY A 401 20.49 -9.45 2.10
N THR A 402 20.20 -10.60 2.71
CA THR A 402 19.37 -11.64 2.11
C THR A 402 17.91 -11.39 2.50
N MET A 403 16.97 -11.53 1.55
CA MET A 403 15.54 -11.43 1.87
C MET A 403 15.08 -12.61 2.71
N GLU A 404 14.27 -12.34 3.71
CA GLU A 404 13.71 -13.30 4.66
C GLU A 404 12.19 -13.34 4.51
N TYR A 405 11.63 -14.56 4.53
CA TYR A 405 10.19 -14.78 4.47
C TYR A 405 9.61 -15.01 5.86
N HIS A 406 8.71 -14.12 6.27
CA HIS A 406 8.01 -14.21 7.55
C HIS A 406 6.70 -14.95 7.37
N GLN A 407 6.62 -16.20 7.83
CA GLN A 407 5.44 -17.06 7.61
C GLN A 407 4.15 -16.49 8.22
N ALA A 408 4.22 -15.84 9.38
CA ALA A 408 3.06 -15.29 10.07
C ALA A 408 2.42 -14.13 9.30
N THR A 409 3.23 -13.27 8.69
CA THR A 409 2.76 -12.09 7.95
C THR A 409 2.76 -12.28 6.43
N ARG A 410 3.31 -13.40 5.93
CA ARG A 410 3.55 -13.71 4.51
C ARG A 410 4.41 -12.67 3.80
N GLN A 411 5.28 -11.99 4.53
CA GLN A 411 6.10 -10.91 4.00
C GLN A 411 7.46 -11.44 3.57
N LEU A 412 7.88 -11.13 2.34
CA LEU A 412 9.26 -11.31 1.88
C LEU A 412 9.97 -9.96 1.94
N SER A 413 10.86 -9.77 2.92
CA SER A 413 11.52 -8.49 3.16
C SER A 413 12.98 -8.65 3.58
N VAL A 414 13.75 -7.57 3.51
CA VAL A 414 15.09 -7.49 4.10
C VAL A 414 15.18 -6.22 4.92
N SER A 415 15.59 -6.35 6.19
CA SER A 415 15.81 -5.22 7.08
C SER A 415 17.29 -4.99 7.32
N PHE A 416 17.81 -3.91 6.76
CA PHE A 416 19.17 -3.46 6.99
C PHE A 416 19.23 -2.70 8.30
N ARG A 417 19.91 -3.23 9.31
CA ARG A 417 19.93 -2.65 10.66
C ARG A 417 21.20 -1.84 10.98
N ASN A 418 22.28 -2.08 10.24
CA ASN A 418 23.62 -1.58 10.60
C ASN A 418 24.37 -1.00 9.38
N MET A 419 23.66 -0.42 8.41
CA MET A 419 24.31 0.26 7.29
C MET A 419 25.04 1.52 7.78
N GLN A 420 26.16 1.87 7.16
CA GLN A 420 26.93 3.07 7.52
C GLN A 420 27.58 3.69 6.28
N LEU A 421 27.35 4.98 6.04
CA LEU A 421 27.98 5.73 4.95
C LEU A 421 29.34 6.28 5.41
N ARG A 422 30.43 5.78 4.84
CA ARG A 422 31.81 6.21 5.20
C ARG A 422 32.30 7.41 4.40
N LYS A 423 32.09 7.36 3.08
CA LYS A 423 32.58 8.38 2.15
C LYS A 423 31.49 8.69 1.13
N ILE A 424 31.47 9.95 0.69
CA ILE A 424 30.61 10.43 -0.38
C ILE A 424 31.47 11.25 -1.35
N LYS A 425 31.34 10.95 -2.65
CA LYS A 425 31.90 11.72 -3.76
C LYS A 425 30.89 12.81 -4.11
N ARG A 426 31.39 14.03 -4.28
CA ARG A 426 30.57 15.21 -4.61
C ARG A 426 31.07 15.84 -5.89
N ALA A 427 30.17 16.39 -6.68
CA ALA A 427 30.57 17.18 -7.83
C ALA A 427 31.24 18.49 -7.36
N GLU A 428 32.27 18.96 -8.09
CA GLU A 428 32.83 20.29 -7.87
C GLU A 428 31.77 21.35 -8.23
N LYS A 429 31.28 22.09 -7.24
CA LYS A 429 30.26 23.13 -7.45
C LYS A 429 30.90 24.44 -7.93
N LYS A 430 30.20 25.16 -8.84
CA LYS A 430 30.54 26.52 -9.28
C LYS A 430 29.45 27.49 -8.78
N GLY A 431 29.82 28.60 -8.13
CA GLY A 431 28.88 29.68 -7.79
C GLY A 431 28.26 29.64 -6.38
N THR A 432 26.97 29.99 -6.27
CA THR A 432 26.22 30.19 -5.00
C THR A 432 25.51 28.94 -4.46
N GLU A 433 25.72 27.77 -5.05
CA GLU A 433 25.04 26.52 -4.65
C GLU A 433 25.58 25.96 -3.33
N SER A 434 24.69 25.64 -2.39
CA SER A 434 25.09 25.02 -1.13
C SER A 434 25.33 23.53 -1.31
N VAL A 435 26.31 23.00 -0.58
CA VAL A 435 26.56 21.56 -0.51
C VAL A 435 25.34 20.79 0.04
N MET A 436 24.47 21.46 0.80
CA MET A 436 23.26 20.87 1.39
C MET A 436 22.07 20.81 0.41
N ASP A 437 22.23 21.37 -0.79
CA ASP A 437 21.25 21.26 -1.87
C ASP A 437 21.50 20.00 -2.73
N GLU A 438 22.67 19.35 -2.57
CA GLU A 438 23.02 18.12 -3.30
C GLU A 438 22.24 16.93 -2.75
N LYS A 439 21.36 16.37 -3.59
CA LYS A 439 20.53 15.22 -3.27
C LYS A 439 21.14 13.92 -3.81
N PHE A 440 21.06 12.89 -3.00
CA PHE A 440 21.42 11.52 -3.36
C PHE A 440 20.21 10.60 -3.18
N SER A 441 20.31 9.38 -3.67
CA SER A 441 19.35 8.31 -3.34
C SER A 441 20.09 7.02 -3.06
N LEU A 442 19.53 6.21 -2.16
CA LEU A 442 19.91 4.81 -2.06
C LEU A 442 19.21 4.01 -3.16
N LEU A 443 19.98 3.22 -3.87
CA LEU A 443 19.54 2.30 -4.90
C LEU A 443 19.60 0.88 -4.33
N PHE A 444 18.44 0.26 -4.18
CA PHE A 444 18.31 -1.13 -3.75
C PHE A 444 18.12 -1.99 -4.99
N GLN A 445 18.89 -3.06 -5.13
CA GLN A 445 18.89 -3.90 -6.33
C GLN A 445 18.90 -5.36 -5.95
N SER A 446 18.15 -6.17 -6.68
CA SER A 446 18.11 -7.61 -6.48
C SER A 446 17.86 -8.34 -7.80
N GLN A 447 18.24 -9.61 -7.83
CA GLN A 447 17.98 -10.50 -8.95
C GLN A 447 17.52 -11.86 -8.44
N PHE A 448 16.45 -12.38 -9.03
CA PHE A 448 15.91 -13.69 -8.70
C PHE A 448 15.24 -14.35 -9.89
N LYS A 449 14.91 -15.64 -9.74
CA LYS A 449 14.23 -16.42 -10.76
C LYS A 449 12.86 -16.87 -10.27
N VAL A 450 11.89 -16.95 -11.17
CA VAL A 450 10.51 -17.40 -10.91
C VAL A 450 10.15 -18.53 -11.88
N GLY A 451 9.29 -19.46 -11.45
CA GLY A 451 8.79 -20.54 -12.30
C GLY A 451 9.82 -21.60 -12.66
N GLY A 452 10.64 -22.03 -11.69
CA GLY A 452 11.66 -23.06 -11.93
C GLY A 452 12.86 -22.58 -12.76
N GLY A 453 13.10 -21.26 -12.80
CA GLY A 453 14.21 -20.67 -13.56
C GLY A 453 13.82 -20.09 -14.91
N GLU A 454 12.54 -20.18 -15.29
CA GLU A 454 12.04 -19.76 -16.59
C GLU A 454 12.09 -18.24 -16.79
N LEU A 455 11.74 -17.48 -15.76
CA LEU A 455 11.79 -16.02 -15.77
C LEU A 455 12.87 -15.54 -14.82
N VAL A 456 13.69 -14.60 -15.29
CA VAL A 456 14.74 -13.95 -14.49
C VAL A 456 14.38 -12.49 -14.35
N PHE A 457 14.17 -12.05 -13.11
CA PHE A 457 13.84 -10.67 -12.80
C PHE A 457 15.04 -9.96 -12.20
N GLN A 458 15.35 -8.79 -12.74
CA GLN A 458 16.22 -7.81 -12.10
C GLN A 458 15.32 -6.67 -11.63
N VAL A 459 15.25 -6.49 -10.32
CA VAL A 459 14.41 -5.47 -9.69
C VAL A 459 15.29 -4.45 -9.01
N TRP A 460 14.83 -3.20 -9.00
CA TRP A 460 15.46 -2.13 -8.28
C TRP A 460 14.46 -1.08 -7.84
N THR A 461 14.79 -0.36 -6.77
CA THR A 461 14.00 0.78 -6.30
C THR A 461 14.91 1.84 -5.69
N LEU A 462 14.50 3.09 -5.79
CA LEU A 462 15.18 4.25 -5.23
C LEU A 462 14.51 4.67 -3.92
N SER A 463 15.31 5.07 -2.93
CA SER A 463 14.80 5.76 -1.75
C SER A 463 14.25 7.13 -2.11
N LEU A 464 13.54 7.73 -1.16
CA LEU A 464 13.35 9.17 -1.21
C LEU A 464 14.71 9.89 -1.22
N PRO A 465 14.77 11.12 -1.74
CA PRO A 465 16.00 11.89 -1.74
C PRO A 465 16.59 12.03 -0.34
N VAL A 466 17.90 11.83 -0.25
CA VAL A 466 18.69 11.98 0.96
C VAL A 466 19.73 13.09 0.78
N VAL A 467 19.93 13.88 1.82
CA VAL A 467 20.98 14.89 1.92
C VAL A 467 22.03 14.39 2.91
N VAL A 468 23.28 14.34 2.46
CA VAL A 468 24.40 13.87 3.28
C VAL A 468 25.08 15.04 3.99
N ILE A 469 25.25 14.93 5.30
CA ILE A 469 25.92 15.94 6.13
C ILE A 469 27.16 15.35 6.82
N VAL A 470 28.11 16.21 7.16
CA VAL A 470 29.31 15.84 7.94
C VAL A 470 29.22 16.35 9.38
N HIS A 471 28.51 17.47 9.60
CA HIS A 471 28.38 18.09 10.91
C HIS A 471 26.92 18.44 11.21
N GLY A 472 26.52 18.39 12.49
CA GLY A 472 25.11 18.57 12.90
C GLY A 472 24.55 19.96 12.65
N ASN A 473 25.39 20.99 12.59
CA ASN A 473 24.97 22.36 12.22
C ASN A 473 24.40 22.49 10.79
N GLN A 474 24.62 21.48 9.94
CA GLN A 474 24.09 21.41 8.57
C GLN A 474 22.66 20.85 8.54
N GLU A 475 22.24 20.18 9.61
CA GLU A 475 20.95 19.47 9.67
C GLU A 475 19.75 20.37 9.39
N PRO A 476 19.62 21.60 9.93
CA PRO A 476 18.49 22.47 9.62
C PRO A 476 18.33 22.74 8.13
N HIS A 477 19.39 23.13 7.44
CA HIS A 477 19.34 23.43 6.01
C HIS A 477 19.11 22.17 5.16
N ALA A 478 19.70 21.03 5.54
CA ALA A 478 19.42 19.75 4.88
C ALA A 478 17.93 19.37 5.00
N TRP A 479 17.32 19.60 6.17
CA TRP A 479 15.88 19.41 6.35
C TRP A 479 15.03 20.37 5.54
N ALA A 480 15.50 21.59 5.25
CA ALA A 480 14.79 22.51 4.34
C ALA A 480 14.67 21.88 2.94
N THR A 481 15.80 21.40 2.39
CA THR A 481 15.86 20.72 1.09
C THR A 481 14.97 19.49 1.04
N VAL A 482 15.04 18.63 2.07
CA VAL A 482 14.22 17.41 2.19
C VAL A 482 12.73 17.75 2.29
N THR A 483 12.38 18.74 3.12
CA THR A 483 10.98 19.12 3.33
C THR A 483 10.36 19.66 2.07
N TRP A 484 11.10 20.50 1.34
CA TRP A 484 10.68 21.04 0.06
C TRP A 484 10.48 19.93 -0.98
N ASP A 485 11.42 18.98 -1.05
CA ASP A 485 11.32 17.86 -1.98
C ASP A 485 10.10 16.98 -1.67
N ASN A 486 9.93 16.58 -0.41
CA ASN A 486 8.80 15.76 0.02
C ASN A 486 7.45 16.46 -0.24
N ALA A 487 7.36 17.76 0.02
CA ALA A 487 6.12 18.51 -0.13
C ALA A 487 5.74 18.73 -1.60
N PHE A 488 6.68 19.12 -2.45
CA PHE A 488 6.38 19.69 -3.76
C PHE A 488 6.83 18.85 -4.95
N ALA A 489 7.35 17.64 -4.71
CA ALA A 489 7.58 16.68 -5.79
C ALA A 489 6.27 16.27 -6.48
N GLU A 490 6.25 16.36 -7.82
CA GLU A 490 5.15 15.86 -8.64
C GLU A 490 5.28 14.34 -8.90
N PRO A 491 4.17 13.59 -9.01
CA PRO A 491 4.19 12.19 -9.44
C PRO A 491 4.82 12.04 -10.84
N GLY A 492 5.66 11.02 -11.04
CA GLY A 492 6.28 10.74 -12.34
C GLY A 492 7.36 11.76 -12.79
N ARG A 493 7.75 12.71 -11.92
CA ARG A 493 8.81 13.67 -12.22
C ARG A 493 10.13 12.99 -12.60
N VAL A 494 10.97 13.74 -13.32
CA VAL A 494 12.41 13.43 -13.39
C VAL A 494 12.96 13.40 -11.95
N PRO A 495 13.76 12.38 -11.56
CA PRO A 495 14.33 12.28 -10.23
C PRO A 495 14.84 13.60 -9.70
N PHE A 496 14.50 13.92 -8.45
CA PHE A 496 14.96 15.10 -7.71
C PHE A 496 14.45 16.48 -8.19
N ALA A 497 13.75 16.54 -9.33
CA ALA A 497 13.17 17.77 -9.86
C ALA A 497 12.06 18.33 -8.95
N VAL A 498 12.19 19.58 -8.51
CA VAL A 498 11.19 20.27 -7.68
C VAL A 498 10.97 21.68 -8.18
N PRO A 499 9.81 22.27 -7.92
CA PRO A 499 9.56 23.65 -8.29
C PRO A 499 10.49 24.61 -7.53
N ASP A 500 11.03 25.61 -8.23
CA ASP A 500 11.89 26.64 -7.64
C ASP A 500 11.12 27.59 -6.71
N LYS A 501 9.80 27.74 -6.96
CA LYS A 501 8.89 28.58 -6.20
C LYS A 501 7.53 27.91 -6.04
N VAL A 502 6.86 28.17 -4.92
CA VAL A 502 5.52 27.63 -4.63
C VAL A 502 4.60 28.73 -4.10
N PRO A 503 3.27 28.57 -4.24
CA PRO A 503 2.30 29.46 -3.60
C PRO A 503 2.43 29.45 -2.07
N TRP A 504 2.25 30.61 -1.44
CA TRP A 504 2.29 30.76 0.01
C TRP A 504 1.30 29.84 0.75
N PRO A 505 0.04 29.67 0.31
CA PRO A 505 -0.90 28.79 1.01
C PRO A 505 -0.37 27.35 1.13
N GLN A 506 0.20 26.81 0.06
CA GLN A 506 0.78 25.47 0.06
C GLN A 506 1.99 25.37 0.99
N LEU A 507 2.87 26.39 1.00
CA LEU A 507 3.99 26.42 1.93
C LEU A 507 3.54 26.57 3.38
N GLY A 508 2.51 27.38 3.63
CA GLY A 508 1.92 27.57 4.96
C GLY A 508 1.37 26.27 5.53
N GLU A 509 0.69 25.46 4.72
CA GLU A 509 0.26 24.11 5.09
C GLU A 509 1.44 23.22 5.47
N VAL A 510 2.53 23.26 4.69
CA VAL A 510 3.74 22.47 4.97
C VAL A 510 4.41 22.90 6.27
N LEU A 511 4.53 24.20 6.52
CA LEU A 511 5.07 24.72 7.77
C LEU A 511 4.19 24.32 8.97
N SER A 512 2.87 24.44 8.82
CA SER A 512 1.91 24.03 9.85
C SER A 512 1.97 22.53 10.13
N MET A 513 2.14 21.71 9.09
CA MET A 513 2.33 20.26 9.17
C MET A 513 3.60 19.91 9.96
N LYS A 514 4.74 20.51 9.62
CA LYS A 514 6.01 20.30 10.34
C LYS A 514 5.94 20.77 11.78
N PHE A 515 5.29 21.90 12.04
CA PHE A 515 5.09 22.40 13.40
C PHE A 515 4.18 21.48 14.22
N ARG A 516 3.12 20.95 13.60
CA ARG A 516 2.20 19.99 14.23
C ARG A 516 2.89 18.68 14.58
N SER A 517 3.73 18.14 13.70
CA SER A 517 4.42 16.88 14.00
C SER A 517 5.42 17.01 15.15
N ALA A 518 6.04 18.18 15.32
CA ALA A 518 6.97 18.45 16.42
C ALA A 518 6.27 18.80 17.75
N THR A 519 5.11 19.47 17.72
CA THR A 519 4.49 20.06 18.93
C THR A 519 3.12 19.50 19.28
N GLY A 520 2.51 18.72 18.39
CA GLY A 520 1.13 18.24 18.51
C GLY A 520 0.06 19.25 18.09
N ARG A 521 0.40 20.51 17.78
CA ARG A 521 -0.54 21.54 17.33
C ARG A 521 -0.05 22.22 16.05
N GLY A 522 -0.97 22.49 15.12
CA GLY A 522 -0.64 23.24 13.90
C GLY A 522 -0.51 24.74 14.15
N LEU A 523 0.00 25.45 13.15
CA LEU A 523 0.00 26.92 13.12
C LEU A 523 -1.42 27.43 12.87
N SER A 524 -1.83 28.44 13.62
CA SER A 524 -3.08 29.17 13.37
C SER A 524 -2.96 30.09 12.14
N GLU A 525 -4.08 30.56 11.63
CA GLU A 525 -4.10 31.49 10.50
C GLU A 525 -3.31 32.78 10.82
N ASP A 526 -3.41 33.30 12.04
CA ASP A 526 -2.64 34.48 12.46
C ASP A 526 -1.14 34.21 12.52
N ASN A 527 -0.72 33.00 12.91
CA ASN A 527 0.69 32.62 12.85
C ASN A 527 1.18 32.57 11.40
N LEU A 528 0.38 32.03 10.48
CA LEU A 528 0.73 31.98 9.06
C LEU A 528 0.77 33.39 8.45
N ARG A 529 -0.17 34.28 8.77
CA ARG A 529 -0.12 35.69 8.34
C ARG A 529 1.12 36.40 8.86
N TYR A 530 1.48 36.20 10.13
CA TYR A 530 2.69 36.77 10.71
C TYR A 530 3.96 36.28 9.98
N LEU A 531 4.07 34.98 9.72
CA LEU A 531 5.19 34.40 8.97
C LEU A 531 5.25 34.97 7.55
N ALA A 532 4.11 35.11 6.87
CA ALA A 532 4.03 35.73 5.54
C ALA A 532 4.59 37.16 5.55
N GLY A 533 4.18 37.98 6.53
CA GLY A 533 4.70 39.35 6.68
C GLY A 533 6.22 39.38 6.86
N LYS A 534 6.77 38.44 7.64
CA LYS A 534 8.22 38.32 7.86
C LYS A 534 8.97 37.88 6.59
N VAL A 535 8.40 36.94 5.84
CA VAL A 535 8.97 36.38 4.61
C VAL A 535 9.02 37.40 3.49
N PHE A 536 7.89 38.10 3.25
CA PHE A 536 7.73 38.98 2.10
C PHE A 536 8.12 40.45 2.38
N ARG A 537 8.47 40.80 3.63
CA ARG A 537 9.02 42.11 4.04
C ARG A 537 8.21 43.34 3.60
N SER A 538 6.87 43.27 3.62
CA SER A 538 5.99 44.43 3.39
C SER A 538 4.78 44.40 4.33
N GLU A 539 4.06 45.51 4.45
CA GLU A 539 2.75 45.60 5.13
C GLU A 539 1.68 44.83 4.33
N TRP A 540 1.76 43.50 4.31
CA TRP A 540 0.84 42.60 3.60
C TRP A 540 -0.53 42.45 4.29
N HIS A 541 -0.92 43.39 5.14
CA HIS A 541 -2.21 43.35 5.85
C HIS A 541 -3.43 43.46 4.91
N LEU A 542 -3.24 43.71 3.61
CA LEU A 542 -4.31 44.06 2.65
C LEU A 542 -4.27 43.33 1.30
N LEU A 543 -3.39 42.33 1.11
CA LEU A 543 -3.24 41.64 -0.18
C LEU A 543 -3.60 40.16 -0.07
N ASP A 544 -4.27 39.65 -1.10
CA ASP A 544 -4.63 38.24 -1.21
C ASP A 544 -3.37 37.37 -1.29
N LEU A 545 -3.06 36.68 -0.20
CA LEU A 545 -1.92 35.77 -0.08
C LEU A 545 -2.03 34.55 -1.00
N SER A 546 -3.19 34.31 -1.63
CA SER A 546 -3.40 33.23 -2.60
C SER A 546 -2.51 33.35 -3.84
N LEU A 547 -2.10 34.58 -4.19
CA LEU A 547 -1.29 34.88 -5.38
C LEU A 547 0.21 35.06 -5.05
N ALA A 548 0.61 34.98 -3.78
CA ALA A 548 2.00 35.16 -3.37
C ALA A 548 2.82 33.89 -3.59
N PHE A 549 4.01 34.01 -4.19
CA PHE A 549 4.93 32.90 -4.43
C PHE A 549 6.25 33.11 -3.71
N LEU A 550 6.78 32.06 -3.08
CA LEU A 550 8.08 32.08 -2.43
C LEU A 550 9.07 31.14 -3.13
N PHE A 551 10.27 31.66 -3.41
CA PHE A 551 11.39 30.86 -3.91
C PHE A 551 12.07 30.08 -2.78
N PHE A 552 12.48 28.83 -3.04
CA PHE A 552 13.21 28.01 -2.07
C PHE A 552 14.46 28.71 -1.52
N ILE A 553 15.24 29.36 -2.39
CA ILE A 553 16.43 30.11 -2.00
C ILE A 553 16.10 31.25 -1.02
N SER A 554 14.91 31.85 -1.13
CA SER A 554 14.48 32.93 -0.23
C SER A 554 14.15 32.41 1.17
N LEU A 555 13.63 31.18 1.26
CA LEU A 555 13.40 30.49 2.53
C LEU A 555 14.72 30.16 3.24
N CYS A 556 15.73 29.70 2.50
CA CYS A 556 16.97 29.15 3.05
C CYS A 556 18.10 30.16 3.26
N PHE A 557 18.18 31.26 2.50
CA PHE A 557 19.40 32.10 2.48
C PHE A 557 19.20 33.61 2.63
N LYS A 558 17.96 34.12 2.57
CA LYS A 558 17.75 35.56 2.27
C LYS A 558 17.20 36.42 3.40
N VAL A 559 17.40 36.04 4.66
CA VAL A 559 17.06 36.93 5.79
C VAL A 559 18.27 37.07 6.73
N GLN A 560 18.69 38.31 6.99
CA GLN A 560 19.56 38.64 8.11
C GLN A 560 18.68 39.18 9.24
N PRO A 561 18.92 38.78 10.51
CA PRO A 561 19.96 37.87 10.96
C PRO A 561 19.40 36.43 11.07
N GLY A 562 19.28 35.70 9.96
CA GLY A 562 18.87 34.28 9.95
C GLY A 562 17.87 33.95 8.84
N SER A 563 18.04 32.79 8.20
CA SER A 563 17.08 32.21 7.23
C SER A 563 15.67 32.11 7.81
N VAL A 564 14.66 32.06 6.95
CA VAL A 564 13.26 31.90 7.39
C VAL A 564 13.00 30.49 7.91
N TRP A 565 13.60 29.50 7.26
CA TRP A 565 13.72 28.13 7.79
C TRP A 565 14.65 28.10 8.98
#